data_AF-A0A9E3DSB7-F1
#
_entry.id   AF-A0A9E3DSB7-F1
#
_cell.length_a   1.000
_cell.length_b   1.000
_cell.length_c   1.000
_cell.angle_alpha   90.00
_cell.angle_beta   90.00
_cell.angle_gamma   90.00
#
_symmetry.space_group_name_H-M   'P 1'
#
loop_
_entity.id
_entity.type
_entity.pdbx_description
1 polymer ?
#
loop_
_entity_poly.entity_id
_entity_poly.type
_entity_poly.pdbx_seq_one_letter_code
_entity_poly.pdbx_strand_id
1 'polypeptide(L)'
;GIVVEGGKPEYEQGDFLVRGVMGADPESGRLTVGARVRPGQVIRLHARDARSADEDLRRALRLRVAALTDSGPAGALVFSCNGRGASMFGPCDHDADAVEEELGAPAAGFFAAGEIGPVGGRSFLHGFTATVAVFPA
;
A
#
# COMPACT_ATOMS: atom_id res chain seq x y z
N GLY A 1 -8.06 -1.80 8.42
CA GLY A 1 -6.66 -1.68 8.84
C GLY A 1 -6.51 -2.31 10.20
N ILE A 2 -5.54 -3.22 10.35
CA ILE A 2 -5.17 -3.83 11.63
C ILE A 2 -3.87 -3.16 12.06
N VAL A 3 -3.83 -2.61 13.27
CA VAL A 3 -2.60 -1.96 13.79
C VAL A 3 -1.46 -2.98 13.87
N VAL A 4 -0.30 -2.61 13.32
CA VAL A 4 0.90 -3.47 13.29
C VAL A 4 1.65 -3.43 14.62
N GLU A 5 1.81 -2.24 15.20
CA GLU A 5 2.45 -2.01 16.49
C GLU A 5 1.49 -1.21 17.40
N GLY A 6 1.05 -1.85 18.49
CA GLY A 6 0.10 -1.27 19.42
C GLY A 6 0.75 -0.40 20.51
N GLY A 7 -0.08 0.27 21.30
CA GLY A 7 0.36 1.04 22.47
C GLY A 7 0.70 2.50 22.18
N LYS A 8 0.50 2.96 20.94
CA LYS A 8 0.60 4.37 20.58
C LYS A 8 -0.68 5.12 21.01
N PRO A 9 -0.57 6.39 21.44
CA PRO A 9 -1.73 7.22 21.79
C PRO A 9 -2.60 7.52 20.56
N GLU A 10 -1.97 7.66 19.40
CA GLU A 10 -2.62 7.89 18.10
C GLU A 10 -2.00 6.98 17.03
N TYR A 11 -2.79 6.65 16.02
CA TYR A 11 -2.37 5.81 14.89
C TYR A 11 -2.59 6.55 13.58
N GLU A 12 -1.52 6.61 12.79
CA GLU A 12 -1.41 7.39 11.55
C GLU A 12 -1.32 6.48 10.32
N GLN A 13 -1.18 7.09 9.15
CA GLN A 13 -0.92 6.37 7.92
C GLN A 13 0.43 5.63 7.99
N GLY A 14 0.42 4.34 7.66
CA GLY A 14 1.59 3.46 7.81
C GLY A 14 1.57 2.57 9.05
N ASP A 15 0.74 2.86 10.05
CA ASP A 15 0.58 2.00 11.24
C ASP A 15 -0.32 0.78 11.01
N PHE A 16 -0.99 0.72 9.85
CA PHE A 16 -2.04 -0.25 9.57
C PHE A 16 -1.64 -1.24 8.48
N LEU A 17 -1.90 -2.52 8.74
CA LEU A 17 -1.98 -3.55 7.72
C LEU A 17 -3.40 -3.61 7.15
N VAL A 18 -3.56 -3.32 5.86
CA VAL A 18 -4.86 -3.32 5.19
C VAL A 18 -5.30 -4.75 4.88
N ARG A 19 -6.56 -5.09 5.19
CA ARG A 19 -7.19 -6.37 4.87
C ARG A 19 -8.61 -6.12 4.37
N GLY A 20 -8.96 -6.79 3.29
CA GLY A 20 -10.32 -6.76 2.75
C GLY A 20 -11.29 -7.45 3.68
N VAL A 21 -12.52 -6.92 3.74
CA VAL A 21 -13.65 -7.61 4.35
C VAL A 21 -14.08 -8.71 3.38
N MET A 22 -14.00 -9.96 3.82
CA MET A 22 -14.40 -11.14 3.05
C MET A 22 -15.88 -11.48 3.24
N GLY A 23 -16.47 -11.03 4.34
CA GLY A 23 -17.90 -11.23 4.62
C GLY A 23 -18.34 -10.47 5.85
N ALA A 24 -19.64 -10.23 5.93
CA ALA A 24 -20.32 -9.65 7.07
C ALA A 24 -21.58 -10.47 7.36
N ASP A 25 -21.82 -10.77 8.63
CA ASP A 25 -23.05 -11.42 9.09
C ASP A 25 -23.81 -10.43 9.99
N PRO A 26 -24.92 -9.85 9.50
CA PRO A 26 -25.71 -8.90 10.27
C PRO A 26 -26.40 -9.51 11.48
N GLU A 27 -26.73 -10.81 11.47
CA GLU A 27 -27.45 -11.46 12.57
C GLU A 27 -26.54 -11.63 13.79
N SER A 28 -25.31 -12.09 13.56
CA SER A 28 -24.32 -12.26 14.62
C SER A 28 -23.41 -11.05 14.84
N GLY A 29 -23.48 -10.04 13.96
CA GLY A 29 -22.61 -8.86 13.99
C GLY A 29 -21.14 -9.16 13.64
N ARG A 30 -20.85 -10.26 12.94
CA ARG A 30 -19.48 -10.71 12.65
C ARG A 30 -18.95 -10.12 11.35
N LEU A 31 -17.67 -9.78 11.36
CA LEU A 31 -16.89 -9.41 10.17
C LEU A 31 -15.79 -10.44 9.96
N THR A 32 -15.69 -10.94 8.73
CA THR A 32 -14.66 -11.90 8.31
C THR A 32 -13.59 -11.16 7.52
N VAL A 33 -12.32 -11.33 7.88
CA VAL A 33 -11.16 -10.72 7.19
C VAL A 33 -10.10 -11.78 6.93
N GLY A 34 -9.28 -11.57 5.88
CA GLY A 34 -8.20 -12.48 5.49
C GLY A 34 -6.97 -12.42 6.40
N ALA A 35 -7.16 -12.29 7.71
CA ALA A 35 -6.09 -12.22 8.69
C ALA A 35 -6.54 -12.73 10.06
N ARG A 36 -5.58 -13.25 10.84
CA ARG A 36 -5.81 -13.61 12.23
C ARG A 36 -5.86 -12.35 13.09
N VAL A 37 -7.01 -12.09 13.70
CA VAL A 37 -7.21 -11.03 14.69
C VAL A 37 -7.19 -11.64 16.09
N ARG A 38 -6.51 -10.99 17.03
CA ARG A 38 -6.46 -11.35 18.46
C ARG A 38 -7.26 -10.35 19.31
N PRO A 39 -7.85 -10.79 20.43
CA PRO A 39 -8.44 -9.87 21.41
C PRO A 39 -7.46 -8.75 21.79
N GLY A 40 -7.98 -7.52 21.89
CA GLY A 40 -7.20 -6.32 22.20
C GLY A 40 -6.47 -5.69 21.01
N GLN A 41 -6.49 -6.27 19.80
CA GLN A 41 -5.97 -5.58 18.61
C GLN A 41 -6.89 -4.43 18.20
N VAL A 42 -6.27 -3.29 17.89
CA VAL A 42 -6.97 -2.12 17.35
C VAL A 42 -7.20 -2.29 15.85
N ILE A 43 -8.44 -2.05 15.44
CA ILE A 43 -8.89 -2.11 14.04
C ILE A 43 -9.53 -0.78 13.67
N ARG A 44 -9.22 -0.29 12.48
CA ARG A 44 -9.86 0.87 11.86
C ARG A 44 -10.50 0.45 10.54
N LEU A 45 -11.73 0.91 10.28
CA LEU A 45 -12.36 0.78 8.97
C LEU A 45 -11.78 1.86 8.04
N HIS A 46 -11.48 1.48 6.80
CA HIS A 46 -10.99 2.41 5.78
C HIS A 46 -11.91 2.33 4.58
N ALA A 47 -12.29 3.48 4.05
CA ALA A 47 -12.90 3.56 2.74
C ALA A 47 -11.82 3.40 1.67
N ARG A 48 -12.17 2.75 0.56
CA ARG A 48 -11.30 2.63 -0.60
C ARG A 48 -11.48 3.90 -1.43
N ASP A 49 -10.48 4.78 -1.41
CA ASP A 49 -10.55 6.10 -2.03
C ASP A 49 -9.37 6.29 -2.98
N ALA A 50 -9.66 6.67 -4.22
CA ALA A 50 -8.66 6.81 -5.29
C ALA A 50 -7.66 7.92 -4.96
N ARG A 51 -8.18 9.10 -4.56
CA ARG A 51 -7.35 10.25 -4.23
C ARG A 51 -6.40 9.97 -3.07
N SER A 52 -6.92 9.40 -1.97
CA SER A 52 -6.09 9.06 -0.81
C SER A 52 -4.99 8.04 -1.15
N ALA A 53 -5.25 7.13 -2.10
CA ALA A 53 -4.28 6.12 -2.52
C ALA A 53 -3.21 6.66 -3.48
N ASP A 54 -3.55 7.66 -4.30
CA ASP A 54 -2.60 8.42 -5.11
C ASP A 54 -1.68 9.26 -4.20
N GLU A 55 -2.27 10.03 -3.28
CA GLU A 55 -1.53 10.85 -2.32
C GLU A 55 -0.56 10.01 -1.49
N ASP A 56 -0.97 8.81 -1.05
CA ASP A 56 -0.10 7.88 -0.31
C ASP A 56 1.07 7.36 -1.15
N LEU A 57 0.79 6.96 -2.40
CA LEU A 57 1.82 6.47 -3.32
C LEU A 57 2.88 7.53 -3.58
N ARG A 58 2.45 8.74 -3.98
CA ARG A 58 3.35 9.86 -4.27
C ARG A 58 4.17 10.26 -3.04
N ARG A 59 3.55 10.32 -1.87
CA ARG A 59 4.25 10.61 -0.60
C ARG A 59 5.32 9.56 -0.31
N ALA A 60 5.00 8.26 -0.46
CA ALA A 60 5.97 7.18 -0.25
C ALA A 60 7.15 7.24 -1.25
N LEU A 61 6.87 7.55 -2.52
CA LEU A 61 7.90 7.72 -3.55
C LEU A 61 8.83 8.89 -3.25
N ARG A 62 8.29 10.06 -2.92
CA ARG A 62 9.08 11.25 -2.54
C ARG A 62 9.99 10.97 -1.35
N LEU A 63 9.46 10.31 -0.32
CA LEU A 63 10.26 9.90 0.85
C LEU A 63 11.38 8.94 0.45
N ARG A 64 11.11 8.01 -0.48
CA ARG A 64 12.12 7.04 -0.93
C ARG A 64 13.21 7.72 -1.76
N VAL A 65 12.84 8.63 -2.66
CA VAL A 65 13.79 9.43 -3.47
C VAL A 65 14.67 10.30 -2.57
N ALA A 66 14.08 11.00 -1.60
CA ALA A 66 14.84 11.82 -0.65
C ALA A 66 15.81 11.01 0.22
N ALA A 67 15.58 9.71 0.39
CA ALA A 67 16.46 8.80 1.12
C ALA A 67 17.55 8.15 0.24
N LEU A 68 17.56 8.37 -1.07
CA LEU A 68 18.64 7.93 -1.95
C LEU A 68 19.86 8.85 -1.78
N THR A 69 21.05 8.31 -2.07
CA THR A 69 22.30 9.08 -2.14
C THR A 69 22.28 10.08 -3.30
N ASP A 70 23.27 10.97 -3.39
CA ASP A 70 23.37 12.05 -4.39
C ASP A 70 23.20 11.62 -5.86
N SER A 71 23.32 10.33 -6.19
CA SER A 71 23.12 9.80 -7.53
C SER A 71 21.67 9.73 -8.01
N GLY A 72 20.68 9.82 -7.10
CA GLY A 72 19.26 9.73 -7.46
C GLY A 72 18.82 8.33 -7.94
N PRO A 73 17.58 8.17 -8.42
CA PRO A 73 17.06 6.89 -8.89
C PRO A 73 17.58 6.54 -10.31
N ALA A 74 18.11 5.33 -10.50
CA ALA A 74 18.38 4.76 -11.83
C ALA A 74 17.16 4.07 -12.45
N GLY A 75 16.19 3.68 -11.62
CA GLY A 75 14.96 3.05 -12.08
C GLY A 75 14.20 2.37 -10.96
N ALA A 76 13.05 1.79 -11.30
CA ALA A 76 12.21 1.10 -10.34
C ALA A 76 11.54 -0.17 -10.88
N LEU A 77 11.23 -1.09 -9.95
CA LEU A 77 10.29 -2.17 -10.17
C LEU A 77 8.98 -1.88 -9.44
N VAL A 78 7.87 -1.93 -10.16
CA VAL A 78 6.52 -1.60 -9.68
C VAL A 78 5.62 -2.82 -9.75
N PHE A 79 5.06 -3.22 -8.62
CA PHE A 79 4.09 -4.30 -8.54
C PHE A 79 2.79 -3.74 -7.99
N SER A 80 1.77 -3.59 -8.86
CA SER A 80 0.48 -3.01 -8.48
C SER A 80 -0.56 -4.09 -8.29
N CYS A 81 -1.33 -4.02 -7.20
CA CYS A 81 -2.46 -4.91 -6.98
C CYS A 81 -3.51 -4.71 -8.06
N ASN A 82 -4.08 -5.80 -8.59
CA ASN A 82 -5.17 -5.76 -9.57
C ASN A 82 -6.43 -5.00 -9.10
N GLY A 83 -6.57 -4.75 -7.78
CA GLY A 83 -7.59 -3.87 -7.25
C GLY A 83 -7.35 -2.39 -7.58
N ARG A 84 -6.13 -1.97 -7.91
CA ARG A 84 -5.70 -0.58 -8.16
C ARG A 84 -5.77 -0.18 -9.64
N GLY A 85 -6.37 -0.97 -10.51
CA GLY A 85 -6.51 -0.60 -11.93
C GLY A 85 -7.60 0.44 -12.19
N ALA A 86 -8.08 0.49 -13.44
CA ALA A 86 -9.09 1.44 -13.94
C ALA A 86 -10.36 1.55 -13.09
N SER A 87 -10.80 0.48 -12.43
CA SER A 87 -11.99 0.52 -11.56
C SER A 87 -11.80 1.41 -10.32
N MET A 88 -10.55 1.65 -9.92
CA MET A 88 -10.21 2.51 -8.79
C MET A 88 -9.86 3.93 -9.24
N PHE A 89 -9.02 4.08 -10.28
CA PHE A 89 -8.48 5.40 -10.65
C PHE A 89 -9.07 6.00 -11.94
N GLY A 90 -9.76 5.22 -12.77
CA GLY A 90 -10.17 5.60 -14.12
C GLY A 90 -9.20 5.07 -15.18
N PRO A 91 -7.95 5.59 -15.27
CA PRO A 91 -6.90 5.03 -16.13
C PRO A 91 -6.37 3.68 -15.63
N CYS A 92 -5.82 2.88 -16.54
CA CYS A 92 -5.22 1.57 -16.21
C CYS A 92 -3.80 1.70 -15.65
N ASP A 93 -3.13 2.80 -15.95
CA ASP A 93 -1.69 3.04 -15.87
C ASP A 93 -1.29 4.00 -14.74
N HIS A 94 -2.26 4.45 -13.94
CA HIS A 94 -2.09 5.40 -12.83
C HIS A 94 -0.84 5.19 -11.97
N ASP A 95 -0.63 3.96 -11.46
CA ASP A 95 0.51 3.69 -10.57
C ASP A 95 1.85 3.72 -11.32
N ALA A 96 1.88 3.39 -12.60
CA ALA A 96 3.08 3.48 -13.42
C ALA A 96 3.40 4.95 -13.72
N ASP A 97 2.39 5.74 -14.11
CA ASP A 97 2.52 7.18 -14.36
C ASP A 97 3.03 7.92 -13.13
N ALA A 98 2.44 7.66 -11.96
CA ALA A 98 2.86 8.28 -10.71
C ALA A 98 4.31 7.91 -10.34
N VAL A 99 4.77 6.71 -10.66
CA VAL A 99 6.17 6.31 -10.43
C VAL A 99 7.11 7.02 -11.40
N GLU A 100 6.77 7.08 -12.69
CA GLU A 100 7.57 7.78 -13.69
C GLU A 100 7.69 9.28 -13.37
N GLU A 101 6.59 9.93 -13.00
CA GLU A 101 6.54 11.34 -12.63
C GLU A 101 7.40 11.66 -11.39
N GLU A 102 7.32 10.86 -10.32
CA GLU A 102 8.01 11.14 -9.07
C GLU A 102 9.49 10.71 -9.10
N LEU A 103 9.85 9.70 -9.90
CA LEU A 103 11.24 9.22 -9.98
C LEU A 103 12.05 9.87 -11.11
N GLY A 104 11.42 10.25 -12.22
CA GLY A 104 12.14 10.71 -13.42
C GLY A 104 13.09 9.64 -14.01
N ALA A 105 12.81 8.36 -13.76
CA ALA A 105 13.65 7.22 -14.10
C ALA A 105 12.79 6.07 -14.65
N PRO A 106 13.36 5.18 -15.48
CA PRO A 106 12.59 4.09 -16.09
C PRO A 106 12.01 3.15 -15.03
N ALA A 107 10.74 2.77 -15.23
CA ALA A 107 10.06 1.80 -14.40
C ALA A 107 9.63 0.57 -15.22
N ALA A 108 9.68 -0.60 -14.61
CA ALA A 108 9.14 -1.83 -15.17
C ALA A 108 8.32 -2.57 -14.10
N GLY A 109 7.39 -3.44 -14.51
CA GLY A 109 6.46 -4.01 -13.56
C GLY A 109 5.36 -4.86 -14.15
N PHE A 110 4.43 -5.27 -13.29
CA PHE A 110 3.21 -5.95 -13.69
C PHE A 110 2.12 -5.83 -12.61
N PHE A 111 0.88 -6.14 -12.99
CA PHE A 111 -0.22 -6.28 -12.05
C PHE A 111 -0.19 -7.64 -11.34
N ALA A 112 -0.33 -7.63 -10.03
CA ALA A 112 -0.33 -8.81 -9.17
C ALA A 112 -1.64 -8.92 -8.37
N ALA A 113 -1.88 -10.11 -7.78
CA ALA A 113 -2.99 -10.35 -6.87
C ALA A 113 -2.48 -10.54 -5.44
N GLY A 114 -1.53 -9.70 -5.04
CA GLY A 114 -0.84 -9.79 -3.77
C GLY A 114 0.64 -9.45 -3.92
N GLU A 115 1.11 -8.52 -3.10
CA GLU A 115 2.49 -8.03 -3.13
C GLU A 115 3.19 -8.31 -1.80
N ILE A 116 4.49 -8.58 -1.81
CA ILE A 116 5.27 -8.75 -0.58
C ILE A 116 6.11 -7.50 -0.36
N GLY A 117 5.88 -6.81 0.76
CA GLY A 117 6.58 -5.57 1.09
C GLY A 117 6.70 -5.33 2.59
N PRO A 118 7.63 -4.47 3.04
CA PRO A 118 7.86 -4.21 4.45
C PRO A 118 6.83 -3.22 5.05
N VAL A 119 6.36 -3.49 6.26
CA VAL A 119 5.68 -2.54 7.15
C VAL A 119 6.22 -2.75 8.56
N GLY A 120 6.62 -1.69 9.27
CA GLY A 120 7.16 -1.81 10.63
C GLY A 120 8.33 -2.79 10.76
N GLY A 121 9.25 -2.81 9.78
CA GLY A 121 10.44 -3.68 9.78
C GLY A 121 10.18 -5.16 9.47
N ARG A 122 8.96 -5.54 9.07
CA ARG A 122 8.59 -6.93 8.73
C ARG A 122 7.89 -7.00 7.39
N SER A 123 8.14 -8.07 6.63
CA SER A 123 7.44 -8.30 5.37
C SER A 123 6.03 -8.85 5.61
N PHE A 124 5.08 -8.34 4.84
CA PHE A 124 3.70 -8.81 4.82
C PHE A 124 3.27 -9.08 3.38
N LEU A 125 2.32 -10.02 3.23
CA LEU A 125 1.48 -10.07 2.03
C LEU A 125 0.50 -8.89 2.10
N HIS A 126 0.52 -8.07 1.07
CA HIS A 126 -0.35 -6.91 0.89
C HIS A 126 -1.40 -7.18 -0.15
N GLY A 127 -2.51 -6.46 -0.02
CA GLY A 127 -3.53 -6.34 -1.04
C GLY A 127 -4.01 -4.89 -1.06
N PHE A 128 -4.50 -4.45 -2.21
CA PHE A 128 -4.87 -3.06 -2.46
C PHE A 128 -3.69 -2.07 -2.38
N THR A 129 -2.46 -2.55 -2.59
CA THR A 129 -1.23 -1.75 -2.53
C THR A 129 -0.52 -1.68 -3.87
N ALA A 130 0.42 -0.75 -3.99
CA ALA A 130 1.51 -0.81 -4.95
C ALA A 130 2.81 -0.99 -4.15
N THR A 131 3.61 -1.99 -4.49
CA THR A 131 4.93 -2.20 -3.90
C THR A 131 5.98 -1.78 -4.90
N VAL A 132 6.89 -0.89 -4.49
CA VAL A 132 7.90 -0.29 -5.37
C VAL A 132 9.29 -0.54 -4.81
N ALA A 133 10.18 -1.07 -5.64
CA ALA A 133 11.61 -1.13 -5.37
C ALA A 133 12.32 -0.07 -6.22
N VAL A 134 12.97 0.90 -5.58
CA VAL A 134 13.73 1.97 -6.26
C VAL A 134 15.23 1.66 -6.15
N PHE A 135 15.93 1.72 -7.28
CA PHE A 135 17.36 1.45 -7.39
C PHE A 135 18.13 2.77 -7.54
N PRO A 136 19.23 2.99 -6.80
CA PRO A 136 20.08 4.17 -6.99
C PRO A 136 20.86 4.07 -8.30
N ALA A 137 21.25 5.22 -8.86
CA ALA A 137 22.19 5.31 -9.97
C ALA A 137 23.65 5.15 -9.55
#